data_AF-A0A0Q8TEM5-F1
#
_entry.id   AF-A0A0Q8TEM5-F1
#
_cell.length_a   1.000
_cell.length_b   1.000
_cell.length_c   1.000
_cell.angle_alpha   90.00
_cell.angle_beta   90.00
_cell.angle_gamma   90.00
#
_symmetry.space_group_name_H-M   'P 1'
#
loop_
_entity.id
_entity.type
_entity.pdbx_description
1 polymer ?
#
loop_
_entity_poly.entity_id
_entity_poly.type
_entity_poly.pdbx_seq_one_letter_code
_entity_poly.pdbx_strand_id
1 'polypeptide(L)'
;MKTSTMRQFIIIPALCLLAQMGMASHALAQAVAEPESAERKAAHAHRAAERAHIAQERKAVAARRLAAETECYKLFAVEDCLRVERNRAREAEAGLRSREMQINDAERKEKAAERRRSIAEKQATQPGPPGEAPEVGIGVRGQPHMQAPRNPRTPKTPVVPTPRAQNIEQREAEQTQRAAEAAQRAGRARERHAEELKAAETRRARVARDQAAAAASGRKPAAPLPVPAP
;
A
#
# COMPACT_ATOMS: atom_id res chain seq x y z
N MET A 1 17.26 83.86 -29.39
CA MET A 1 17.19 85.24 -28.87
C MET A 1 16.00 85.34 -27.92
N LYS A 2 16.22 86.01 -26.79
CA LYS A 2 15.24 86.52 -25.80
C LYS A 2 14.60 85.51 -24.84
N THR A 3 15.37 85.29 -23.79
CA THR A 3 14.97 85.14 -22.38
C THR A 3 13.75 85.99 -21.98
N SER A 4 12.87 85.45 -21.15
CA SER A 4 12.29 86.21 -20.05
C SER A 4 11.92 85.29 -18.89
N THR A 5 12.61 85.50 -17.78
CA THR A 5 12.43 84.93 -16.45
C THR A 5 11.66 85.91 -15.57
N MET A 6 10.64 85.47 -14.82
CA MET A 6 10.38 85.91 -13.44
C MET A 6 9.23 85.06 -12.85
N ARG A 7 9.47 84.19 -11.85
CA ARG A 7 9.41 84.45 -10.38
C ARG A 7 8.00 84.86 -9.95
N GLN A 8 7.31 84.34 -8.92
CA GLN A 8 7.66 83.66 -7.65
C GLN A 8 6.27 83.51 -6.94
N PHE A 9 5.88 82.44 -6.24
CA PHE A 9 6.14 82.16 -4.81
C PHE A 9 5.38 80.83 -4.46
N ILE A 10 6.03 79.79 -3.93
CA ILE A 10 5.98 79.30 -2.51
C ILE A 10 4.53 79.24 -1.95
N ILE A 11 3.91 78.13 -1.52
CA ILE A 11 4.06 77.30 -0.28
C ILE A 11 2.94 76.19 -0.42
N ILE A 12 3.18 74.88 -0.63
CA ILE A 12 3.25 73.74 0.35
C ILE A 12 2.02 73.65 1.32
N PRO A 13 1.49 72.48 1.79
CA PRO A 13 1.72 71.05 1.49
C PRO A 13 0.46 70.14 1.41
N ALA A 14 0.70 68.88 1.01
CA ALA A 14 0.19 67.65 1.64
C ALA A 14 -1.30 67.52 2.02
N LEU A 15 -2.07 66.81 1.19
CA LEU A 15 -3.15 65.93 1.64
C LEU A 15 -3.72 65.15 0.44
N CYS A 16 -2.95 64.23 -0.16
CA CYS A 16 -3.52 63.22 -1.05
C CYS A 16 -2.54 62.07 -1.37
N LEU A 17 -1.78 61.60 -0.37
CA LEU A 17 -0.83 60.48 -0.53
C LEU A 17 -1.06 59.37 0.51
N LEU A 18 -2.30 59.18 0.95
CA LEU A 18 -2.71 58.06 1.82
C LEU A 18 -4.03 57.43 1.35
N ALA A 19 -4.05 56.92 0.12
CA ALA A 19 -5.15 56.06 -0.35
C ALA A 19 -4.66 54.88 -1.21
N GLN A 20 -3.40 54.50 -1.06
CA GLN A 20 -2.81 53.34 -1.76
C GLN A 20 -1.95 52.50 -0.81
N MET A 21 -2.48 52.13 0.35
CA MET A 21 -1.93 51.03 1.16
C MET A 21 -3.08 50.32 1.86
N GLY A 22 -3.69 49.35 1.15
CA GLY A 22 -4.84 48.65 1.70
C GLY A 22 -5.24 47.36 1.00
N MET A 23 -4.45 46.82 0.06
CA MET A 23 -4.68 45.47 -0.51
C MET A 23 -3.35 44.81 -0.91
N ALA A 24 -2.51 44.47 0.08
CA ALA A 24 -1.31 43.65 -0.14
C ALA A 24 -1.04 42.65 1.00
N SER A 25 -2.05 42.26 1.77
CA SER A 25 -1.86 41.42 2.97
C SER A 25 -2.53 40.05 2.93
N HIS A 26 -3.15 39.64 1.82
CA HIS A 26 -3.79 38.31 1.71
C HIS A 26 -3.03 37.29 0.85
N ALA A 27 -1.85 37.62 0.31
CA ALA A 27 -1.12 36.74 -0.62
C ALA A 27 0.06 35.96 0.00
N LEU A 28 0.32 36.08 1.31
CA LEU A 28 1.45 35.41 1.97
C LEU A 28 1.08 34.15 2.77
N ALA A 29 -0.21 33.76 2.81
CA ALA A 29 -0.65 32.60 3.59
C ALA A 29 -0.72 31.27 2.80
N GLN A 30 -0.44 31.27 1.49
CA GLN A 30 -0.57 30.06 0.64
C GLN A 30 0.75 29.39 0.23
N ALA A 31 1.92 29.94 0.61
CA ALA A 31 3.21 29.46 0.09
C ALA A 31 3.86 28.29 0.85
N VAL A 32 3.24 27.75 1.92
CA VAL A 32 3.93 26.78 2.81
C VAL A 32 3.53 25.31 2.57
N ALA A 33 2.52 25.04 1.71
CA ALA A 33 2.03 23.67 1.45
C ALA A 33 2.55 23.02 0.15
N GLU A 34 3.27 23.77 -0.71
CA GLU A 34 3.70 23.25 -2.02
C GLU A 34 4.98 22.40 -2.08
N PRO A 35 6.05 22.62 -1.28
CA PRO A 35 7.34 21.93 -1.52
C PRO A 35 7.25 20.43 -1.26
N GLU A 36 6.51 20.01 -0.22
CA GLU A 36 6.35 18.59 0.11
C GLU A 36 5.58 17.82 -0.99
N SER A 37 4.65 18.50 -1.68
CA SER A 37 3.86 17.87 -2.74
C SER A 37 4.66 17.69 -4.04
N ALA A 38 5.56 18.63 -4.36
CA ALA A 38 6.42 18.56 -5.53
C ALA A 38 7.52 17.49 -5.37
N GLU A 39 8.14 17.42 -4.19
CA GLU A 39 9.13 16.39 -3.84
C GLU A 39 8.54 14.98 -3.90
N ARG A 40 7.33 14.77 -3.36
CA ARG A 40 6.63 13.48 -3.44
C ARG A 40 6.33 13.07 -4.89
N LYS A 41 5.87 14.02 -5.72
CA LYS A 41 5.63 13.77 -7.16
C LYS A 41 6.93 13.40 -7.88
N ALA A 42 8.03 14.10 -7.61
CA ALA A 42 9.34 13.80 -8.19
C ALA A 42 9.86 12.42 -7.75
N ALA A 43 9.74 12.08 -6.46
CA ALA A 43 10.11 10.76 -5.94
C ALA A 43 9.27 9.63 -6.58
N HIS A 44 7.97 9.84 -6.76
CA HIS A 44 7.12 8.91 -7.48
C HIS A 44 7.54 8.74 -8.95
N ALA A 45 7.79 9.85 -9.66
CA ALA A 45 8.24 9.82 -11.04
C ALA A 45 9.58 9.08 -11.20
N HIS A 46 10.54 9.33 -10.30
CA HIS A 46 11.82 8.61 -10.26
C HIS A 46 11.62 7.10 -10.08
N ARG A 47 10.79 6.67 -9.12
CA ARG A 47 10.49 5.24 -8.93
C ARG A 47 9.78 4.61 -10.12
N ALA A 48 8.89 5.37 -10.80
CA ALA A 48 8.23 4.90 -12.00
C ALA A 48 9.23 4.72 -13.16
N ALA A 49 10.17 5.66 -13.34
CA ALA A 49 11.24 5.55 -14.32
C ALA A 49 12.15 4.35 -14.03
N GLU A 50 12.54 4.14 -12.77
CA GLU A 50 13.36 2.98 -12.38
C GLU A 50 12.65 1.64 -12.64
N ARG A 51 11.35 1.56 -12.35
CA ARG A 51 10.55 0.37 -12.70
C ARG A 51 10.48 0.12 -14.20
N ALA A 52 10.34 1.19 -15.00
CA ALA A 52 10.39 1.08 -16.45
C ALA A 52 11.76 0.58 -16.94
N HIS A 53 12.85 1.06 -16.33
CA HIS A 53 14.21 0.59 -16.62
C HIS A 53 14.38 -0.89 -16.27
N ILE A 54 13.97 -1.32 -15.07
CA ILE A 54 13.99 -2.74 -14.67
C ILE A 54 13.19 -3.61 -15.65
N ALA A 55 12.03 -3.15 -16.12
CA ALA A 55 11.23 -3.88 -17.09
C ALA A 55 11.94 -4.01 -18.45
N GLN A 56 12.65 -2.97 -18.90
CA GLN A 56 13.46 -3.01 -20.12
C GLN A 56 14.65 -3.98 -19.96
N GLU A 57 15.36 -3.92 -18.84
CA GLU A 57 16.46 -4.84 -18.55
C GLU A 57 16.00 -6.30 -18.49
N ARG A 58 14.83 -6.58 -17.90
CA ARG A 58 14.26 -7.94 -17.92
C ARG A 58 14.05 -8.45 -19.34
N LYS A 59 13.51 -7.61 -20.24
CA LYS A 59 13.35 -7.95 -21.65
C LYS A 59 14.70 -8.21 -22.31
N ALA A 60 15.71 -7.37 -22.01
CA ALA A 60 17.06 -7.55 -22.54
C ALA A 60 17.73 -8.85 -22.05
N VAL A 61 17.59 -9.20 -20.77
CA VAL A 61 18.07 -10.47 -20.20
C VAL A 61 17.38 -11.65 -20.88
N ALA A 62 16.06 -11.61 -21.04
CA ALA A 62 15.31 -12.66 -21.73
C ALA A 62 15.75 -12.83 -23.19
N ALA A 63 15.94 -11.73 -23.92
CA ALA A 63 16.40 -11.77 -25.31
C ALA A 63 17.83 -12.35 -25.42
N ARG A 64 18.75 -11.91 -24.55
CA ARG A 64 20.12 -12.44 -24.51
C ARG A 64 20.15 -13.93 -24.17
N ARG A 65 19.34 -14.36 -23.19
CA ARG A 65 19.20 -15.76 -22.82
C ARG A 65 18.72 -16.59 -24.02
N LEU A 66 17.67 -16.16 -24.70
CA LEU A 66 17.14 -16.87 -25.87
C LEU A 66 18.18 -17.00 -26.99
N ALA A 67 18.90 -15.93 -27.28
CA ALA A 67 19.99 -15.96 -28.26
C ALA A 67 21.09 -16.94 -27.84
N ALA A 68 21.54 -16.88 -26.58
CA ALA A 68 22.58 -17.76 -26.06
C ALA A 68 22.15 -19.25 -26.02
N GLU A 69 20.91 -19.53 -25.63
CA GLU A 69 20.35 -20.89 -25.67
C GLU A 69 20.31 -21.43 -27.10
N THR A 70 20.02 -20.58 -28.10
CA THR A 70 20.05 -20.96 -29.52
C THR A 70 21.47 -21.33 -29.99
N GLU A 71 22.50 -20.61 -29.52
CA GLU A 71 23.88 -20.96 -29.80
C GLU A 71 24.31 -22.26 -29.09
N CYS A 72 23.83 -22.51 -27.87
CA CYS A 72 24.13 -23.75 -27.14
C CYS A 72 23.70 -25.01 -27.92
N TYR A 73 22.59 -24.97 -28.65
CA TYR A 73 22.11 -26.10 -29.45
C TYR A 73 23.04 -26.47 -30.62
N LYS A 74 23.99 -25.62 -30.99
CA LYS A 74 25.00 -25.91 -32.02
C LYS A 74 26.23 -26.62 -31.46
N LEU A 75 26.35 -26.74 -30.14
CA LEU A 75 27.50 -27.32 -29.45
C LEU A 75 27.27 -28.79 -29.13
N PHE A 76 28.35 -29.54 -28.88
CA PHE A 76 28.25 -30.93 -28.44
C PHE A 76 27.78 -31.06 -26.98
N ALA A 77 28.24 -30.15 -26.11
CA ALA A 77 27.88 -30.12 -24.69
C ALA A 77 26.66 -29.22 -24.41
N VAL A 78 25.54 -29.47 -25.11
CA VAL A 78 24.34 -28.63 -25.06
C VAL A 78 23.83 -28.42 -23.62
N GLU A 79 23.69 -29.50 -22.85
CA GLU A 79 23.11 -29.44 -21.50
C GLU A 79 23.96 -28.60 -20.52
N ASP A 80 25.28 -28.75 -20.58
CA ASP A 80 26.18 -27.95 -19.74
C ASP A 80 26.16 -26.48 -20.15
N CYS A 81 26.14 -26.18 -21.46
CA CYS A 81 26.00 -24.82 -21.97
C CYS A 81 24.67 -24.20 -21.52
N LEU A 82 23.55 -24.89 -21.72
CA LEU A 82 22.22 -24.43 -21.32
C LEU A 82 22.15 -24.15 -19.81
N ARG A 83 22.76 -25.00 -18.99
CA ARG A 83 22.82 -24.78 -17.53
C ARG A 83 23.56 -23.49 -17.19
N VAL A 84 24.71 -23.24 -17.81
CA VAL A 84 25.49 -22.01 -17.59
C VAL A 84 24.69 -20.77 -17.99
N GLU A 85 24.11 -20.76 -19.19
CA GLU A 85 23.36 -19.59 -19.68
C GLU A 85 22.08 -19.32 -18.87
N ARG A 86 21.38 -20.38 -18.44
CA ARG A 86 20.22 -20.24 -17.55
C ARG A 86 20.62 -19.71 -16.18
N ASN A 87 21.76 -20.13 -15.64
CA ASN A 87 22.26 -19.62 -14.37
C ASN A 87 22.64 -18.14 -14.48
N ARG A 88 23.35 -17.74 -15.54
CA ARG A 88 23.67 -16.34 -15.83
C ARG A 88 22.41 -15.47 -15.90
N ALA A 89 21.37 -15.94 -16.59
CA ALA A 89 20.10 -15.22 -16.67
C ALA A 89 19.41 -15.11 -15.30
N ARG A 90 19.41 -16.17 -14.49
CA ARG A 90 18.84 -16.16 -13.13
C ARG A 90 19.56 -15.18 -12.20
N GLU A 91 20.89 -15.11 -12.29
CA GLU A 91 21.70 -14.17 -11.51
C GLU A 91 21.40 -12.72 -11.90
N ALA A 92 21.34 -12.43 -13.20
CA ALA A 92 20.94 -11.12 -13.69
C ALA A 92 19.53 -10.74 -13.20
N GLU A 93 18.55 -11.63 -13.35
CA GLU A 93 17.17 -11.43 -12.87
C GLU A 93 17.10 -11.29 -11.34
N ALA A 94 17.96 -11.97 -10.58
CA ALA A 94 18.05 -11.83 -9.13
C ALA A 94 18.49 -10.42 -8.73
N GLY A 95 19.49 -9.85 -9.42
CA GLY A 95 19.88 -8.45 -9.25
C GLY A 95 18.72 -7.48 -9.49
N LEU A 96 17.96 -7.69 -10.58
CA LEU A 96 16.78 -6.88 -10.91
C LEU A 96 15.67 -6.98 -9.85
N ARG A 97 15.40 -8.20 -9.36
CA ARG A 97 14.43 -8.44 -8.28
C ARG A 97 14.84 -7.74 -6.98
N SER A 98 16.12 -7.74 -6.64
CA SER A 98 16.63 -7.05 -5.45
C SER A 98 16.39 -5.54 -5.54
N ARG A 99 16.67 -4.91 -6.70
CA ARG A 99 16.37 -3.49 -6.92
C ARG A 99 14.87 -3.19 -6.81
N GLU A 100 14.03 -4.00 -7.43
CA GLU A 100 12.58 -3.83 -7.34
C GLU A 100 12.05 -3.99 -5.91
N MET A 101 12.61 -4.92 -5.14
CA MET A 101 12.29 -5.10 -3.73
C MET A 101 12.65 -3.86 -2.91
N GLN A 102 13.81 -3.22 -3.15
CA GLN A 102 14.19 -1.99 -2.47
C GLN A 102 13.20 -0.84 -2.75
N ILE A 103 12.73 -0.71 -3.99
CA ILE A 103 11.69 0.27 -4.35
C ILE A 103 10.39 -0.01 -3.60
N ASN A 104 9.94 -1.26 -3.60
CA ASN A 104 8.72 -1.67 -2.91
C ASN A 104 8.83 -1.46 -1.39
N ASP A 105 9.98 -1.74 -0.80
CA ASP A 105 10.26 -1.54 0.62
C ASP A 105 10.22 -0.06 0.99
N ALA A 106 10.82 0.80 0.16
CA ALA A 106 10.76 2.25 0.34
C ALA A 106 9.31 2.77 0.30
N GLU A 107 8.51 2.32 -0.66
CA GLU A 107 7.10 2.69 -0.76
C GLU A 107 6.25 2.19 0.40
N ARG A 108 6.51 0.96 0.90
CA ARG A 108 5.84 0.45 2.11
C ARG A 108 6.15 1.31 3.33
N LYS A 109 7.41 1.72 3.50
CA LYS A 109 7.83 2.60 4.60
C LYS A 109 7.17 3.98 4.51
N GLU A 110 7.12 4.56 3.32
CA GLU A 110 6.47 5.86 3.07
C GLU A 110 4.97 5.80 3.40
N LYS A 111 4.23 4.83 2.87
CA LYS A 111 2.80 4.64 3.17
C LYS A 111 2.54 4.41 4.66
N ALA A 112 3.40 3.64 5.33
CA ALA A 112 3.30 3.43 6.76
C ALA A 112 3.56 4.72 7.56
N ALA A 113 4.48 5.57 7.12
CA ALA A 113 4.73 6.87 7.73
C ALA A 113 3.54 7.83 7.53
N GLU A 114 3.00 7.91 6.31
CA GLU A 114 1.82 8.71 6.00
C GLU A 114 0.61 8.27 6.83
N ARG A 115 0.37 6.96 6.95
CA ARG A 115 -0.70 6.44 7.79
C ARG A 115 -0.54 6.84 9.26
N ARG A 116 0.69 6.76 9.79
CA ARG A 116 0.99 7.22 11.16
C ARG A 116 0.73 8.71 11.36
N ARG A 117 1.13 9.55 10.41
CA ARG A 117 0.83 11.00 10.43
C ARG A 117 -0.67 11.27 10.45
N SER A 118 -1.43 10.62 9.57
CA SER A 118 -2.89 10.79 9.52
C SER A 118 -3.62 10.31 10.78
N ILE A 119 -3.10 9.29 11.47
CA ILE A 119 -3.64 8.85 12.77
C ILE A 119 -3.34 9.90 13.85
N ALA A 120 -2.11 10.39 13.92
CA ALA A 120 -1.71 11.41 14.88
C ALA A 120 -2.52 12.71 14.72
N GLU A 121 -2.74 13.15 13.49
CA GLU A 121 -3.58 14.33 13.18
C GLU A 121 -5.04 14.13 13.63
N LYS A 122 -5.61 12.94 13.37
CA LYS A 122 -6.96 12.57 13.82
C LYS A 122 -7.08 12.46 15.34
N GLN A 123 -6.01 12.06 16.03
CA GLN A 123 -5.96 12.01 17.49
C GLN A 123 -5.82 13.41 18.09
N ALA A 124 -5.00 14.29 17.48
CA ALA A 124 -4.84 15.67 17.91
C ALA A 124 -6.12 16.52 17.73
N THR A 125 -6.96 16.18 16.74
CA THR A 125 -8.21 16.90 16.46
C THR A 125 -9.41 16.35 17.25
N GLN A 126 -9.26 15.20 17.94
CA GLN A 126 -10.30 14.69 18.83
C GLN A 126 -10.13 15.29 20.24
N PRO A 127 -11.18 15.92 20.83
CA PRO A 127 -11.14 16.29 22.23
C PRO A 127 -10.99 15.02 23.09
N GLY A 128 -10.06 15.06 24.06
CA GLY A 128 -9.65 13.90 24.84
C GLY A 128 -10.80 13.22 25.59
N PRO A 129 -10.71 11.90 25.86
CA PRO A 129 -11.74 11.18 26.60
C PRO A 129 -11.74 11.59 28.09
N PRO A 130 -12.91 11.66 28.76
CA PRO A 130 -12.96 11.66 30.22
C PRO A 130 -12.40 10.33 30.76
N GLY A 131 -11.72 10.39 31.89
CA GLY A 131 -10.85 9.33 32.43
C GLY A 131 -11.48 7.96 32.74
N GLU A 132 -10.56 7.01 33.02
CA GLU A 132 -10.66 5.67 33.68
C GLU A 132 -12.06 5.13 34.02
N ALA A 133 -12.47 3.87 33.78
CA ALA A 133 -11.89 2.56 33.42
C ALA A 133 -13.10 1.61 33.08
N PRO A 134 -13.04 0.26 33.09
CA PRO A 134 -12.04 -0.73 32.70
C PRO A 134 -12.52 -1.63 31.51
N GLU A 135 -11.66 -2.59 31.16
CA GLU A 135 -11.75 -3.66 30.16
C GLU A 135 -13.07 -4.49 30.16
N VAL A 136 -13.88 -4.43 29.09
CA VAL A 136 -14.76 -5.54 28.65
C VAL A 136 -15.03 -5.49 27.13
N GLY A 137 -14.64 -6.54 26.41
CA GLY A 137 -15.36 -7.20 25.31
C GLY A 137 -16.05 -6.40 24.19
N ILE A 138 -15.42 -6.40 23.01
CA ILE A 138 -15.99 -6.66 21.67
C ILE A 138 -17.42 -6.14 21.37
N GLY A 139 -17.46 -4.89 20.90
CA GLY A 139 -18.22 -4.35 19.76
C GLY A 139 -19.62 -4.86 19.41
N VAL A 140 -20.63 -4.03 19.66
CA VAL A 140 -21.66 -3.60 18.68
C VAL A 140 -22.13 -2.19 19.09
N ARG A 141 -21.78 -1.14 18.31
CA ARG A 141 -22.31 0.22 18.52
C ARG A 141 -23.54 0.40 17.65
N GLY A 142 -24.70 -0.01 18.17
CA GLY A 142 -26.01 0.37 17.65
C GLY A 142 -26.80 1.07 18.75
N GLN A 143 -26.72 2.41 18.82
CA GLN A 143 -27.59 3.15 19.71
C GLN A 143 -29.04 3.15 19.15
N PRO A 144 -30.06 2.88 19.97
CA PRO A 144 -31.45 3.13 19.61
C PRO A 144 -31.78 4.61 19.85
N HIS A 145 -32.16 5.33 18.80
CA HIS A 145 -32.65 6.69 18.96
C HIS A 145 -34.11 6.65 19.45
N MET A 146 -34.30 6.95 20.74
CA MET A 146 -35.61 7.31 21.31
C MET A 146 -36.02 8.69 20.77
N GLN A 147 -37.20 8.80 20.17
CA GLN A 147 -37.93 10.07 20.03
C GLN A 147 -39.39 9.81 20.41
N ALA A 148 -39.86 10.56 21.40
CA ALA A 148 -41.22 10.53 21.93
C ALA A 148 -42.21 11.28 21.00
N PRO A 149 -43.54 11.04 21.10
CA PRO A 149 -44.48 11.27 20.02
C PRO A 149 -45.05 12.69 20.00
N ARG A 150 -45.32 13.23 18.81
CA ARG A 150 -46.18 14.41 18.63
C ARG A 150 -47.19 14.17 17.49
N ASN A 151 -48.44 14.03 17.93
CA ASN A 151 -49.78 14.06 17.31
C ASN A 151 -50.03 13.89 15.79
N PRO A 152 -51.17 13.28 15.42
CA PRO A 152 -51.45 12.78 14.09
C PRO A 152 -52.07 13.84 13.16
N ARG A 153 -51.60 13.88 11.92
CA ARG A 153 -52.40 14.32 10.77
C ARG A 153 -52.24 13.30 9.64
N THR A 154 -53.34 12.67 9.29
CA THR A 154 -53.52 11.76 8.16
C THR A 154 -53.84 12.59 6.87
N PRO A 155 -53.96 11.98 5.68
CA PRO A 155 -52.86 11.83 4.74
C PRO A 155 -53.20 12.42 3.36
N LYS A 156 -52.22 12.53 2.47
CA LYS A 156 -52.29 12.31 1.00
C LYS A 156 -51.13 13.02 0.29
N THR A 157 -50.02 12.31 0.20
CA THR A 157 -49.02 12.54 -0.85
C THR A 157 -48.65 11.17 -1.42
N PRO A 158 -48.66 10.98 -2.75
CA PRO A 158 -48.21 9.73 -3.34
C PRO A 158 -46.75 9.50 -2.95
N VAL A 159 -46.47 8.43 -2.23
CA VAL A 159 -45.11 8.02 -1.89
C VAL A 159 -44.45 7.54 -3.18
N VAL A 160 -43.65 8.41 -3.80
CA VAL A 160 -42.68 8.00 -4.81
C VAL A 160 -41.70 7.04 -4.10
N PRO A 161 -41.39 5.84 -4.66
CA PRO A 161 -40.44 4.94 -4.05
C PRO A 161 -39.09 5.66 -3.98
N THR A 162 -38.62 5.97 -2.77
CA THR A 162 -37.36 6.70 -2.62
C THR A 162 -36.19 5.76 -2.95
N PRO A 163 -35.16 6.21 -3.70
CA PRO A 163 -33.95 5.43 -4.01
C PRO A 163 -33.20 4.90 -2.77
N ARG A 164 -33.54 5.43 -1.59
CA ARG A 164 -32.95 5.09 -0.30
C ARG A 164 -33.33 3.69 0.19
N ALA A 165 -34.55 3.23 -0.07
CA ALA A 165 -34.98 1.87 0.31
C ALA A 165 -34.19 0.82 -0.49
N GLN A 166 -34.09 1.01 -1.81
CA GLN A 166 -33.30 0.16 -2.70
C GLN A 166 -31.81 0.13 -2.32
N ASN A 167 -31.25 1.26 -1.87
CA ASN A 167 -29.85 1.32 -1.44
C ASN A 167 -29.59 0.56 -0.12
N ILE A 168 -30.58 0.47 0.77
CA ILE A 168 -30.46 -0.29 2.03
C ILE A 168 -30.53 -1.79 1.72
N GLU A 169 -31.51 -2.23 0.92
CA GLU A 169 -31.65 -3.62 0.49
C GLU A 169 -30.40 -4.12 -0.25
N GLN A 170 -29.82 -3.29 -1.12
CA GLN A 170 -28.56 -3.61 -1.81
C GLN A 170 -27.38 -3.78 -0.84
N ARG A 171 -27.27 -2.93 0.19
CA ARG A 171 -26.20 -3.04 1.20
C ARG A 171 -26.37 -4.28 2.08
N GLU A 172 -27.60 -4.63 2.44
CA GLU A 172 -27.91 -5.85 3.19
C GLU A 172 -27.62 -7.11 2.36
N ALA A 173 -27.97 -7.11 1.07
CA ALA A 173 -27.60 -8.17 0.14
C ALA A 173 -26.07 -8.29 -0.01
N GLU A 174 -25.34 -7.18 -0.15
CA GLU A 174 -23.88 -7.20 -0.25
C GLU A 174 -23.24 -7.66 1.08
N GLN A 175 -23.81 -7.30 2.22
CA GLN A 175 -23.31 -7.72 3.53
C GLN A 175 -23.54 -9.22 3.77
N THR A 176 -24.71 -9.74 3.41
CA THR A 176 -25.02 -11.17 3.51
C THR A 176 -24.16 -11.99 2.55
N GLN A 177 -23.94 -11.52 1.32
CA GLN A 177 -22.99 -12.15 0.39
C GLN A 177 -21.57 -12.18 0.96
N ARG A 178 -21.06 -11.06 1.47
CA ARG A 178 -19.73 -11.00 2.10
C ARG A 178 -19.60 -11.92 3.32
N ALA A 179 -20.64 -12.02 4.14
CA ALA A 179 -20.67 -12.92 5.28
C ALA A 179 -20.67 -14.40 4.84
N ALA A 180 -21.45 -14.75 3.82
CA ALA A 180 -21.47 -16.10 3.25
C ALA A 180 -20.12 -16.49 2.65
N GLU A 181 -19.49 -15.61 1.89
CA GLU A 181 -18.15 -15.83 1.36
C GLU A 181 -17.09 -15.95 2.46
N ALA A 182 -17.17 -15.12 3.51
CA ALA A 182 -16.26 -15.20 4.64
C ALA A 182 -16.39 -16.54 5.37
N ALA A 183 -17.63 -17.01 5.58
CA ALA A 183 -17.91 -18.33 6.16
C ALA A 183 -17.37 -19.46 5.26
N GLN A 184 -17.55 -19.36 3.94
CA GLN A 184 -17.01 -20.33 2.99
C GLN A 184 -15.47 -20.35 3.00
N ARG A 185 -14.82 -19.19 3.01
CA ARG A 185 -13.36 -19.08 3.11
C ARG A 185 -12.85 -19.69 4.41
N ALA A 186 -13.53 -19.44 5.53
CA ALA A 186 -13.20 -20.03 6.82
C ALA A 186 -13.37 -21.56 6.83
N GLY A 187 -14.44 -22.08 6.21
CA GLY A 187 -14.67 -23.51 6.03
C GLY A 187 -13.54 -24.18 5.25
N ARG A 188 -13.22 -23.66 4.07
CA ARG A 188 -12.12 -24.16 3.23
C ARG A 188 -10.76 -24.07 3.94
N ALA A 189 -10.54 -23.05 4.77
CA ALA A 189 -9.30 -22.93 5.55
C ALA A 189 -9.20 -24.04 6.62
N ARG A 190 -10.30 -24.36 7.30
CA ARG A 190 -10.34 -25.46 8.28
C ARG A 190 -10.11 -26.82 7.61
N GLU A 191 -10.70 -27.03 6.43
CA GLU A 191 -10.50 -28.25 5.63
C GLU A 191 -9.04 -28.43 5.23
N ARG A 192 -8.41 -27.39 4.67
CA ARG A 192 -6.98 -27.41 4.31
C ARG A 192 -6.10 -27.71 5.51
N HIS A 193 -6.35 -27.07 6.64
CA HIS A 193 -5.59 -27.31 7.87
C HIS A 193 -5.74 -28.76 8.35
N ALA A 194 -6.96 -29.33 8.31
CA ALA A 194 -7.18 -30.72 8.66
C ALA A 194 -6.45 -31.69 7.70
N GLU A 195 -6.41 -31.38 6.41
CA GLU A 195 -5.66 -32.15 5.41
C GLU A 195 -4.13 -32.07 5.65
N GLU A 196 -3.61 -30.87 5.94
CA GLU A 196 -2.20 -30.65 6.26
C GLU A 196 -1.76 -31.46 7.49
N LEU A 197 -2.59 -31.52 8.54
CA LEU A 197 -2.33 -32.34 9.71
C LEU A 197 -2.28 -33.83 9.37
N LYS A 198 -3.26 -34.35 8.63
CA LYS A 198 -3.28 -35.75 8.16
C LYS A 198 -2.06 -36.09 7.29
N ALA A 199 -1.67 -35.18 6.40
CA ALA A 199 -0.48 -35.35 5.56
C ALA A 199 0.81 -35.32 6.39
N ALA A 200 0.89 -34.47 7.43
CA ALA A 200 2.01 -34.44 8.35
C ALA A 200 2.13 -35.74 9.17
N GLU A 201 1.01 -36.27 9.68
CA GLU A 201 0.96 -37.56 10.39
C GLU A 201 1.41 -38.71 9.48
N THR A 202 0.91 -38.76 8.25
CA THR A 202 1.29 -39.78 7.26
C THR A 202 2.79 -39.72 6.94
N ARG A 203 3.35 -38.52 6.79
CA ARG A 203 4.80 -38.32 6.58
C ARG A 203 5.61 -38.80 7.78
N ARG A 204 5.20 -38.45 9.01
CA ARG A 204 5.84 -38.90 10.25
C ARG A 204 5.82 -40.42 10.36
N ALA A 205 4.67 -41.06 10.11
CA ALA A 205 4.53 -42.50 10.14
C ALA A 205 5.42 -43.19 9.09
N ARG A 206 5.51 -42.64 7.86
CA ARG A 206 6.41 -43.17 6.82
C ARG A 206 7.87 -43.09 7.26
N VAL A 207 8.33 -41.94 7.71
CA VAL A 207 9.71 -41.74 8.16
C VAL A 207 10.04 -42.69 9.33
N ALA A 208 9.13 -42.86 10.29
CA ALA A 208 9.33 -43.80 11.39
C ALA A 208 9.47 -45.26 10.92
N ARG A 209 8.66 -45.70 9.94
CA ARG A 209 8.80 -47.03 9.33
C ARG A 209 10.12 -47.19 8.59
N ASP A 210 10.52 -46.19 7.80
CA ASP A 210 11.77 -46.23 7.04
C ASP A 210 12.99 -46.28 8.00
N GLN A 211 12.95 -45.53 9.10
CA GLN A 211 13.96 -45.57 10.15
C GLN A 211 14.02 -46.94 10.85
N ALA A 212 12.87 -47.52 11.20
CA ALA A 212 12.81 -48.85 11.80
C ALA A 212 13.35 -49.94 10.84
N ALA A 213 13.02 -49.87 9.56
CA ALA A 213 13.53 -50.78 8.53
C ALA A 213 15.05 -50.61 8.31
N ALA A 214 15.56 -49.38 8.33
CA ALA A 214 17.00 -49.10 8.26
C ALA A 214 17.76 -49.65 9.49
N ALA A 215 17.18 -49.50 10.68
CA ALA A 215 17.74 -50.06 11.91
C ALA A 215 17.75 -51.60 11.89
N ALA A 216 16.66 -52.24 11.48
CA ALA A 216 16.57 -53.69 11.36
C ALA A 216 17.53 -54.29 10.33
N SER A 217 17.83 -53.54 9.25
CA SER A 217 18.81 -53.95 8.23
C SER A 217 20.26 -53.57 8.58
N GLY A 218 20.53 -53.00 9.75
CA GLY A 218 21.87 -52.64 10.21
C GLY A 218 22.51 -51.45 9.48
N ARG A 219 21.71 -50.63 8.77
CA ARG A 219 22.21 -49.49 8.01
C ARG A 219 22.55 -48.33 8.95
N LYS A 220 23.83 -47.95 8.99
CA LYS A 220 24.30 -46.81 9.81
C LYS A 220 23.69 -45.48 9.30
N PRO A 221 23.20 -44.59 10.19
CA PRO A 221 22.72 -43.28 9.79
C PRO A 221 23.85 -42.46 9.16
N ALA A 222 23.49 -41.57 8.22
CA ALA A 222 24.44 -40.66 7.60
C ALA A 222 25.05 -39.72 8.65
N ALA A 223 26.33 -39.39 8.49
CA ALA A 223 27.01 -38.43 9.35
C ALA A 223 26.32 -37.05 9.30
N PRO A 224 26.25 -36.33 10.43
CA PRO A 224 25.66 -34.99 10.45
C PRO A 224 26.46 -34.04 9.56
N LEU A 225 25.76 -33.10 8.92
CA LEU A 225 26.39 -32.09 8.08
C LEU A 225 27.33 -31.21 8.93
N PRO A 226 28.47 -30.76 8.36
CA PRO A 226 29.38 -29.86 9.06
C PRO A 226 28.67 -28.55 9.42
N VAL A 227 28.84 -28.12 10.67
CA VAL A 227 28.38 -26.80 11.14
C VAL A 227 29.20 -25.71 10.44
N PRO A 228 28.56 -24.66 9.88
CA PRO A 228 29.29 -23.58 9.23
C PRO A 228 30.17 -22.85 10.25
N ALA A 229 31.43 -22.58 9.86
CA ALA A 229 32.37 -21.79 10.65
C ALA A 229 31.89 -20.33 10.77
N PRO A 230 32.21 -19.64 11.89
CA PRO A 230 31.83 -18.24 12.11
C PRO A 230 32.45 -17.27 11.09
#